data_AF-A0A0E3SP78-F1
#
_entry.id   AF-A0A0E3SP78-F1
#
_cell.length_a   1.000
_cell.length_b   1.000
_cell.length_c   1.000
_cell.angle_alpha   90.00
_cell.angle_beta   90.00
_cell.angle_gamma   90.00
#
_symmetry.space_group_name_H-M   'P 1'
#
loop_
_entity.id
_entity.type
_entity.pdbx_description
1 polymer ?
#
loop_
_entity_poly.entity_id
_entity_poly.type
_entity_poly.pdbx_seq_one_letter_code
_entity_poly.pdbx_strand_id
1 'polypeptide(L)' 'MQLENSQLSRKEQQLPYRDMPADNDNCRPVAFDTKISFYLENEKSRFEYIPTYYDFASDKLTRTLSKDQYPAFVTKE' A
#
# COMPACT_ATOMS: atom_id res chain seq x y z
N MET A 1 -14.37 3.87 3.35
CA MET A 1 -14.77 2.52 2.89
C MET A 1 -15.94 2.71 1.95
N GLN A 2 -15.95 2.06 0.80
CA GLN A 2 -16.94 2.25 -0.28
C GLN A 2 -17.38 0.88 -0.80
N LEU A 3 -18.68 0.70 -1.04
CA LEU A 3 -19.25 -0.50 -1.63
C LEU A 3 -19.84 -0.14 -2.99
N GLU A 4 -19.28 -0.67 -4.07
CA GLU A 4 -19.72 -0.44 -5.45
C GLU A 4 -19.67 -1.77 -6.21
N ASN A 5 -20.71 -2.10 -6.98
CA ASN A 5 -20.76 -3.34 -7.80
C ASN A 5 -20.37 -4.63 -7.06
N SER A 6 -20.81 -4.78 -5.80
CA SER A 6 -20.46 -5.92 -4.93
C SER A 6 -18.96 -6.04 -4.58
N GLN A 7 -18.20 -4.96 -4.74
CA GLN A 7 -16.83 -4.82 -4.29
C GLN A 7 -16.76 -3.81 -3.14
N LEU A 8 -16.28 -4.28 -1.98
CA LEU A 8 -15.96 -3.41 -0.86
C LEU A 8 -14.51 -2.95 -1.01
N SER A 9 -14.28 -1.64 -1.06
CA SER A 9 -12.93 -1.08 -1.16
C SER A 9 -12.64 -0.04 -0.09
N ARG A 10 -11.38 0.02 0.32
CA ARG A 10 -10.86 1.05 1.23
C ARG A 10 -9.50 1.51 0.73
N LYS A 11 -9.32 2.82 0.68
CA LYS A 11 -7.98 3.42 0.60
C LYS A 11 -7.52 3.74 2.01
N GLU A 12 -6.39 3.19 2.39
CA GLU A 12 -5.69 3.56 3.61
C GLU A 12 -4.53 4.45 3.23
N GLN A 13 -4.51 5.65 3.82
CA GLN A 13 -3.33 6.50 3.77
C GLN A 13 -2.56 6.23 5.05
N GLN A 14 -1.59 5.33 5.01
CA GLN A 14 -0.76 5.09 6.17
C GLN A 14 0.26 6.23 6.25
N LEU A 15 -0.10 7.25 7.04
CA LEU A 15 0.75 8.38 7.38
C LEU A 15 2.01 8.03 8.21
N PRO A 16 2.12 6.93 9.00
CA PRO A 16 3.34 6.73 9.76
C PRO A 16 4.51 6.42 8.84
N TYR A 17 5.52 7.28 8.90
CA TYR A 17 6.82 7.00 8.33
C TYR A 17 7.37 5.71 8.95
N ARG A 18 8.03 4.90 8.13
CA ARG A 18 8.81 3.76 8.62
C ARG A 18 10.24 3.94 8.16
N ASP A 19 11.18 3.56 9.02
CA ASP A 19 12.57 3.43 8.63
C ASP A 19 12.74 2.12 7.88
N MET A 20 13.11 2.21 6.60
CA MET A 20 13.44 1.05 5.80
C MET A 20 14.95 0.91 5.69
N PRO A 21 15.50 -0.30 5.88
CA PRO A 21 16.91 -0.55 5.59
C PRO A 21 17.25 -0.11 4.17
N ALA A 22 18.35 0.60 4.05
CA ALA A 22 18.97 1.00 2.80
C ALA A 22 20.42 0.48 2.78
N ASP A 23 21.07 0.62 1.63
CA ASP A 23 22.47 0.25 1.50
C ASP A 23 23.35 1.04 2.50
N ASN A 24 24.45 0.43 2.91
CA ASN A 24 25.47 1.00 3.81
C ASN A 24 24.97 1.31 5.24
N ASP A 25 24.24 0.38 5.86
CA ASP A 25 23.73 0.48 7.25
C ASP A 25 22.86 1.71 7.53
N ASN A 26 22.31 2.32 6.48
CA ASN A 26 21.41 3.47 6.61
C ASN A 26 19.95 3.03 6.63
N CYS A 27 19.10 3.91 7.16
CA CYS A 27 17.66 3.81 6.99
C CYS A 27 17.18 4.98 6.14
N ARG A 28 16.24 4.70 5.24
CA ARG A 28 15.51 5.75 4.53
C ARG A 28 14.07 5.84 5.05
N PRO A 29 13.56 7.06 5.27
CA PRO A 29 12.17 7.29 5.63
C PRO A 29 11.24 7.02 4.45
N VAL A 30 10.20 6.23 4.71
CA VAL A 30 9.27 5.78 3.66
C VAL A 30 7.82 5.90 4.14
N ALA A 31 6.89 6.02 3.19
CA ALA A 31 5.46 6.03 3.47
C ALA A 31 4.73 5.06 2.54
N PHE A 32 3.56 4.61 2.99
CA PHE A 32 2.73 3.65 2.26
C PHE A 32 1.29 4.15 2.20
N ASP A 33 0.70 4.08 1.02
CA ASP A 33 -0.75 4.00 0.91
C ASP A 33 -1.12 2.57 0.55
N THR A 34 -2.38 2.21 0.74
CA THR A 34 -2.88 0.92 0.31
C THR A 34 -4.29 1.04 -0.23
N LYS A 35 -4.54 0.39 -1.36
CA LYS A 35 -5.89 0.03 -1.77
C LYS A 35 -6.18 -1.39 -1.33
N ILE A 36 -7.19 -1.53 -0.48
CA ILE A 36 -7.74 -2.82 -0.06
C ILE A 36 -9.05 -3.04 -0.80
N SER A 37 -9.23 -4.21 -1.38
CA SER A 37 -10.45 -4.63 -2.06
C SER A 37 -10.91 -6.00 -1.59
N PHE A 38 -12.21 -6.18 -1.43
CA PHE A 38 -12.86 -7.44 -1.17
C PHE A 38 -14.03 -7.62 -2.14
N TYR A 39 -14.05 -8.71 -2.90
CA TYR A 39 -15.09 -8.99 -3.88
C TYR A 39 -15.23 -10.50 -4.15
N LEU A 40 -16.30 -10.88 -4.85
CA LEU A 40 -16.50 -12.25 -5.33
C LEU A 40 -16.05 -12.36 -6.79
N GLU A 41 -15.27 -13.39 -7.10
CA GLU A 41 -14.88 -13.76 -8.45
C GLU A 41 -15.13 -15.24 -8.66
N ASN A 42 -16.05 -15.59 -9.57
CA ASN A 42 -16.47 -16.97 -9.83
C ASN A 42 -16.92 -17.68 -8.54
N GLU A 43 -17.82 -17.02 -7.78
CA GLU A 43 -18.39 -17.49 -6.50
C GLU A 43 -17.37 -17.70 -5.37
N LYS A 44 -16.12 -17.27 -5.58
CA LYS A 44 -15.02 -17.36 -4.62
C LYS A 44 -14.64 -16.01 -4.06
N SER A 45 -14.29 -15.96 -2.78
CA SER A 45 -13.85 -14.72 -2.15
C SER A 45 -12.48 -14.33 -2.65
N ARG A 46 -12.33 -13.05 -3.02
CA ARG A 46 -11.07 -12.42 -3.38
C ARG A 46 -10.78 -11.30 -2.42
N PHE A 47 -9.56 -11.31 -1.91
CA PHE A 47 -8.99 -10.21 -1.15
C PHE A 47 -7.74 -9.71 -1.86
N GLU A 48 -7.67 -8.40 -2.04
CA GLU A 48 -6.51 -7.72 -2.62
C GLU A 48 -6.02 -6.63 -1.68
N TYR A 49 -4.71 -6.63 -1.46
CA TYR A 49 -3.97 -5.58 -0.78
C TYR A 49 -2.91 -5.07 -1.75
N ILE A 50 -3.13 -3.86 -2.27
CA ILE A 50 -2.28 -3.24 -3.29
C ILE A 50 -1.58 -2.04 -2.63
N PRO A 51 -0.31 -2.17 -2.22
CA PRO A 51 0.44 -1.08 -1.63
C PRO A 51 0.92 -0.09 -2.70
N THR A 52 0.91 1.19 -2.37
CA THR A 52 1.63 2.23 -3.10
C THR A 52 2.74 2.76 -2.22
N TYR A 53 3.96 2.76 -2.73
CA TYR A 53 5.16 3.02 -1.95
C TYR A 53 5.77 4.38 -2.29
N TYR A 54 6.20 5.12 -1.28
CA TYR A 54 6.71 6.47 -1.42
C TYR A 54 8.02 6.68 -0.66
N ASP A 55 8.95 7.37 -1.29
CA ASP A 55 10.09 7.97 -0.60
C ASP A 55 9.60 9.22 0.14
N PHE A 56 9.95 9.36 1.42
CA PHE A 56 9.51 10.48 2.25
C PHE A 56 10.67 11.44 2.54
N ALA A 57 10.50 12.73 2.25
CA ALA A 57 11.47 13.76 2.59
C ALA A 57 11.05 14.41 3.92
N SER A 58 11.69 14.01 5.03
CA SER A 58 11.32 14.44 6.38
C SER A 58 11.52 15.93 6.62
N ASP A 59 12.52 16.53 5.97
CA ASP A 59 12.81 17.97 6.00
C ASP A 59 11.70 18.81 5.36
N LYS A 60 11.06 18.29 4.32
CA LYS A 60 10.03 18.99 3.54
C LYS A 60 8.61 18.52 3.85
N LEU A 61 8.47 17.45 4.62
CA LEU A 61 7.20 16.76 4.88
C LEU A 61 6.45 16.40 3.58
N THR A 62 7.21 16.07 2.53
CA THR A 62 6.66 15.67 1.23
C THR A 62 6.99 14.22 0.94
N ARG A 63 6.14 13.58 0.13
CA ARG A 63 6.35 12.22 -0.34
C ARG A 63 6.33 12.16 -1.86
N THR A 64 7.21 11.37 -2.44
CA THR A 64 7.30 11.14 -3.89
C THR A 64 7.14 9.66 -4.18
N LEU A 65 6.52 9.31 -5.31
CA LEU A 65 6.38 7.90 -5.69
C LEU A 65 7.76 7.26 -5.77
N SER A 66 7.96 6.19 -5.01
CA SER A 66 9.25 5.53 -4.96
C SER A 66 9.47 4.69 -6.22
N LYS A 67 10.74 4.44 -6.54
CA LYS A 67 11.12 3.50 -7.60
C LYS A 67 10.87 2.05 -7.20
N ASP A 68 10.92 1.75 -5.90
CA ASP A 68 10.66 0.39 -5.43
C ASP A 68 9.18 0.08 -5.49
N GLN A 69 8.90 -1.19 -5.77
CA GLN A 69 7.54 -1.69 -5.84
C GLN A 69 7.41 -2.85 -4.87
N TYR A 70 6.43 -2.76 -3.99
CA TYR A 70 6.00 -3.89 -3.21
C TYR A 70 4.98 -4.70 -4.02
N PRO A 71 5.08 -6.03 -4.03
CA PRO A 71 4.11 -6.85 -4.72
C PRO A 71 2.73 -6.69 -4.08
N ALA A 72 1.68 -6.77 -4.90
CA ALA A 72 0.34 -6.90 -4.39
C ALA A 72 0.20 -8.23 -3.65
N PHE A 73 -0.50 -8.22 -2.52
CA PHE A 73 -0.90 -9.43 -1.83
C PHE A 73 -2.33 -9.76 -2.22
N VAL A 74 -2.52 -10.92 -2.84
CA VAL A 74 -3.82 -11.38 -3.36
C VAL A 74 -4.09 -12.78 -2.84
N THR A 75 -5.25 -12.98 -2.22
CA THR A 75 -5.70 -14.29 -1.75
C THR A 75 -7.04 -14.67 -2.37
N LYS A 76 -7.28 -15.97 -2.44
CA LYS A 76 -8.52 -16.58 -2.90
C LYS A 76 -8.91 -17.69 -1.94
N GLU A 77 -10.18 -17.74 -1.57
CA GLU A 77 -10.81 -18.88 -0.91
C GLU A 77 -11.67 -19.66 -1.93
#